data_AF-A0A926TLD7-F1
#
_entry.id   AF-A0A926TLD7-F1
#
_cell.length_a   1.000
_cell.length_b   1.000
_cell.length_c   1.000
_cell.angle_alpha   90.00
_cell.angle_beta   90.00
_cell.angle_gamma   90.00
#
_symmetry.space_group_name_H-M   'P 1'
#
loop_
_entity.id
_entity.type
_entity.pdbx_description
1 polymer ?
#
loop_
_entity_poly.entity_id
_entity_poly.type
_entity_poly.pdbx_seq_one_letter_code
_entity_poly.pdbx_strand_id
1 'polypeptide(L)'
;MKVFGLVLSALLLLSVPARAAEYQGKNIDGFKLLGKALFSQTGGVYDVMVLFKGNRATIFFVNGDQTTIKLRHSVITDPNNIEGVGGLGQYPVGGSLSVGLINGDNPIGKPLQSFWRIRVDLTDFNNPAHK
;
A
#
# COMPACT_ATOMS: atom_id res chain seq x y z
N MET A 1 0.40 41.27 -37.65
CA MET A 1 -0.06 41.46 -36.25
C MET A 1 -1.40 40.76 -36.12
N LYS A 2 -1.73 39.85 -35.20
CA LYS A 2 -1.17 39.39 -33.93
C LYS A 2 -1.64 37.92 -33.83
N VAL A 3 -0.73 36.95 -33.82
CA VAL A 3 -1.06 35.56 -33.50
C VAL A 3 -0.82 35.40 -31.99
N PHE A 4 -1.74 35.94 -31.19
CA PHE A 4 -1.75 35.71 -29.75
C PHE A 4 -2.92 34.78 -29.46
N GLY A 5 -2.65 33.49 -29.27
CA GLY A 5 -3.73 32.59 -28.90
C GLY A 5 -3.42 31.10 -28.83
N LEU A 6 -2.16 30.68 -28.72
CA LEU A 6 -1.82 29.24 -28.66
C LEU A 6 -0.61 28.99 -27.76
N VAL A 7 -0.68 29.40 -26.49
CA VAL A 7 0.31 28.96 -25.48
C VAL A 7 -0.32 28.54 -24.15
N LEU A 8 -1.60 28.83 -23.90
CA LEU A 8 -2.20 28.59 -22.57
C LEU A 8 -2.68 27.15 -22.34
N SER A 9 -2.81 26.32 -23.38
CA SER A 9 -3.35 24.95 -23.24
C SER A 9 -2.34 23.91 -22.74
N ALA A 10 -1.05 24.25 -22.61
CA ALA A 10 -0.01 23.31 -22.19
C ALA A 10 0.29 23.30 -20.68
N LEU A 11 -0.17 24.31 -19.91
CA LEU A 11 0.13 24.41 -18.46
C LEU A 11 -0.86 23.65 -17.56
N LEU A 12 -1.91 23.06 -18.13
CA LEU A 12 -2.89 22.23 -17.42
C LEU A 12 -2.59 20.73 -17.52
N LEU A 13 -1.31 20.36 -17.69
CA LEU A 13 -0.78 19.10 -17.16
C LEU A 13 -0.80 19.18 -15.64
N LEU A 14 -2.02 19.21 -15.08
CA LEU A 14 -2.36 19.09 -13.68
C LEU A 14 -1.61 17.88 -13.14
N SER A 15 -0.48 18.14 -12.48
CA SER A 15 0.14 17.17 -11.59
C SER A 15 -0.93 16.77 -10.60
N VAL A 16 -1.57 15.63 -10.83
CA VAL A 16 -2.43 15.01 -9.82
C VAL A 16 -1.58 15.01 -8.55
N PRO A 17 -2.02 15.64 -7.44
CA PRO A 17 -1.21 15.68 -6.25
C PRO A 17 -0.85 14.23 -5.95
N ALA A 18 0.45 13.93 -5.98
CA ALA A 18 0.96 12.62 -5.65
C ALA A 18 0.54 12.40 -4.19
N ARG A 19 -0.58 11.70 -4.00
CA ARG A 19 -1.10 11.40 -2.67
C ARG A 19 -0.13 10.40 -2.10
N ALA A 20 0.76 10.86 -1.24
CA ALA A 20 1.62 10.00 -0.44
C ALA A 20 0.79 9.35 0.67
N ALA A 21 1.27 8.22 1.20
CA ALA A 21 0.88 7.84 2.53
C ALA A 21 1.51 8.82 3.51
N GLU A 22 0.72 9.33 4.45
CA GLU A 22 1.16 10.35 5.40
C GLU A 22 0.93 9.90 6.84
N TYR A 23 1.90 10.12 7.71
CA TYR A 23 1.76 9.96 9.15
C TYR A 23 2.22 11.24 9.85
N GLN A 24 1.35 11.83 10.67
CA GLN A 24 1.61 13.10 11.38
C GLN A 24 2.07 14.24 10.43
N GLY A 25 1.51 14.31 9.23
CA GLY A 25 1.84 15.32 8.22
C GLY A 25 3.18 15.10 7.49
N LYS A 26 3.84 13.95 7.71
CA LYS A 26 5.06 13.56 7.01
C LYS A 26 4.78 12.43 6.03
N ASN A 27 5.42 12.51 4.86
CA ASN A 27 5.39 11.46 3.85
C ASN A 27 6.13 10.20 4.36
N ILE A 28 5.45 9.05 4.35
CA ILE A 28 6.01 7.73 4.73
C ILE A 28 6.19 6.79 3.52
N ASP A 29 5.96 7.26 2.29
CA ASP A 29 6.23 6.49 1.09
C ASP A 29 7.72 6.12 0.99
N GLY A 30 7.98 4.92 0.49
CA GLY A 30 9.35 4.44 0.30
C GLY A 30 10.01 3.82 1.54
N PHE A 31 9.46 4.05 2.73
CA PHE A 31 9.95 3.42 3.96
C PHE A 31 9.40 1.99 4.09
N LYS A 32 10.30 1.04 4.32
CA LYS A 32 9.93 -0.32 4.74
C LYS A 32 9.81 -0.35 6.25
N LEU A 33 8.60 -0.60 6.72
CA LEU A 33 8.25 -0.55 8.13
C LEU A 33 7.91 -1.96 8.61
N LEU A 34 8.45 -2.35 9.76
CA LEU A 34 8.08 -3.61 10.39
C LEU A 34 6.63 -3.53 10.89
N GLY A 35 5.92 -4.65 10.88
CA GLY A 35 4.53 -4.65 11.29
C GLY A 35 3.89 -6.02 11.41
N LYS A 36 2.59 -5.99 11.66
CA LYS A 36 1.71 -7.17 11.64
C LYS A 36 0.56 -6.92 10.66
N ALA A 37 0.20 -7.94 9.89
CA ALA A 37 -0.95 -7.91 8.99
C ALA A 37 -1.96 -8.99 9.38
N LEU A 38 -3.22 -8.60 9.54
CA LEU A 38 -4.36 -9.49 9.74
C LEU A 38 -5.13 -9.61 8.43
N PHE A 39 -5.33 -10.85 7.97
CA PHE A 39 -6.21 -11.13 6.83
C PHE A 39 -7.58 -11.62 7.31
N SER A 40 -8.61 -10.77 7.20
CA SER A 40 -9.91 -11.02 7.83
C SER A 40 -10.60 -12.30 7.40
N GLN A 41 -10.39 -12.76 6.17
CA GLN A 41 -11.03 -13.99 5.69
C GLN A 41 -10.54 -15.26 6.41
N THR A 42 -9.27 -15.27 6.84
CA THR A 42 -8.67 -16.43 7.52
C THR A 42 -8.47 -16.19 9.02
N GLY A 43 -8.51 -14.93 9.47
CA GLY A 43 -8.11 -14.55 10.82
C GLY A 43 -6.61 -14.64 11.08
N GLY A 44 -5.80 -15.03 10.09
CA GLY A 44 -4.35 -15.17 10.22
C GLY A 44 -3.67 -13.83 10.47
N VAL A 45 -2.74 -13.81 11.43
CA VAL A 45 -1.88 -12.67 11.76
C VAL A 45 -0.46 -13.02 11.37
N TYR A 46 0.17 -12.17 10.58
CA TYR A 46 1.50 -12.40 10.01
C TYR A 46 2.45 -11.28 10.42
N ASP A 47 3.67 -11.63 10.81
CA ASP A 47 4.78 -10.68 10.88
C ASP A 47 5.22 -10.32 9.46
N VAL A 48 5.30 -9.02 9.17
CA VAL A 48 5.48 -8.51 7.80
C VAL A 48 6.37 -7.27 7.79
N MET A 49 6.93 -6.98 6.61
CA MET A 49 7.37 -5.63 6.28
C MET A 49 6.32 -4.96 5.39
N VAL A 50 6.11 -3.67 5.57
CA VAL A 50 5.12 -2.90 4.82
C VAL A 50 5.80 -1.73 4.14
N LEU A 51 5.58 -1.58 2.84
CA LEU A 51 6.05 -0.45 2.05
C LEU A 51 4.85 0.34 1.55
N PHE A 52 4.81 1.62 1.89
CA PHE A 52 3.78 2.52 1.39
C PHE A 52 4.20 3.18 0.07
N LYS A 53 3.23 3.31 -0.84
CA LYS A 53 3.36 4.07 -2.08
C LYS A 53 2.02 4.68 -2.44
N GLY A 54 1.84 5.89 -1.95
CA GLY A 54 0.63 6.67 -2.08
C GLY A 54 -0.58 6.06 -1.41
N ASN A 55 -1.62 5.73 -2.18
CA ASN A 55 -2.81 5.07 -1.64
C ASN A 55 -2.72 3.53 -1.62
N ARG A 56 -1.51 2.98 -1.69
CA ARG A 56 -1.24 1.54 -1.70
C ARG A 56 -0.22 1.18 -0.63
N ALA A 57 -0.33 -0.06 -0.16
CA ALA A 57 0.67 -0.70 0.69
C ALA A 57 1.04 -2.06 0.11
N THR A 58 2.33 -2.33 -0.01
CA THR A 58 2.86 -3.66 -0.32
C THR A 58 3.29 -4.33 0.98
N ILE A 59 2.70 -5.48 1.26
CA ILE A 59 2.96 -6.33 2.42
C ILE A 59 3.91 -7.44 1.98
N PHE A 60 5.07 -7.55 2.62
CA PHE A 60 6.07 -8.60 2.40
C PHE A 60 6.03 -9.58 3.57
N PHE A 61 5.81 -10.85 3.26
CA PHE A 61 5.76 -11.94 4.24
C PHE A 61 7.15 -12.56 4.42
N VAL A 62 7.38 -13.19 5.58
CA VAL A 62 8.66 -13.83 5.92
C VAL A 62 9.06 -14.95 4.95
N ASN A 63 8.08 -15.62 4.34
CA ASN A 63 8.30 -16.68 3.36
C ASN A 63 8.70 -16.17 1.96
N GLY A 64 8.84 -14.84 1.79
CA GLY A 64 9.22 -14.22 0.52
C GLY A 64 8.04 -13.82 -0.36
N ASP A 65 6.81 -14.19 0.02
CA ASP A 65 5.61 -13.77 -0.69
C ASP A 65 5.32 -12.29 -0.46
N GLN A 66 4.54 -11.68 -1.37
CA GLN A 66 4.06 -10.32 -1.19
C GLN A 66 2.64 -10.15 -1.73
N THR A 67 1.91 -9.20 -1.15
CA THR A 67 0.64 -8.72 -1.69
C THR A 67 0.58 -7.20 -1.66
N THR A 68 -0.18 -6.61 -2.59
CA THR A 68 -0.42 -5.17 -2.60
C THR A 68 -1.89 -4.90 -2.36
N ILE A 69 -2.17 -4.00 -1.42
CA ILE A 69 -3.52 -3.61 -1.04
C ILE A 69 -3.75 -2.12 -1.37
N LYS A 70 -5.00 -1.76 -1.62
CA LYS A 70 -5.42 -0.35 -1.65
C LYS A 70 -5.82 0.07 -0.25
N LEU A 71 -5.21 1.14 0.24
CA LEU A 71 -5.56 1.72 1.53
C LEU A 71 -6.96 2.35 1.47
N ARG A 72 -7.71 2.24 2.57
CA ARG A 72 -8.97 2.96 2.74
C ARG A 72 -8.72 4.47 2.85
N HIS A 73 -7.64 4.86 3.52
CA HIS A 73 -7.21 6.23 3.71
C HIS A 73 -5.71 6.35 3.42
N SER A 74 -5.29 7.40 2.70
CA SER A 74 -3.87 7.70 2.49
C SER A 74 -3.23 8.40 3.70
N VAL A 75 -4.03 9.14 4.46
CA VAL A 75 -3.58 9.74 5.73
C VAL A 75 -3.75 8.71 6.83
N ILE A 76 -2.64 8.30 7.42
CA ILE A 76 -2.57 7.34 8.53
C ILE A 76 -2.67 8.12 9.84
N THR A 77 -3.80 7.97 10.51
CA THR A 77 -4.07 8.61 11.80
C THR A 77 -3.74 7.69 12.98
N ASP A 78 -3.92 6.38 12.81
CA ASP A 78 -3.55 5.34 13.78
C ASP A 78 -2.69 4.27 13.11
N PRO A 79 -1.40 4.16 13.44
CA PRO A 79 -0.51 3.17 12.85
C PRO A 79 -0.81 1.74 13.34
N ASN A 80 -1.66 1.57 14.35
CA ASN A 80 -2.11 0.27 14.83
C ASN A 80 -3.35 -0.26 14.09
N ASN A 81 -4.02 0.59 13.31
CA ASN A 81 -5.26 0.25 12.64
C ASN A 81 -5.31 0.85 11.23
N ILE A 82 -4.41 0.39 10.37
CA ILE A 82 -4.37 0.78 8.96
C ILE A 82 -5.22 -0.23 8.18
N GLU A 83 -6.22 0.28 7.46
CA GLU A 83 -7.18 -0.56 6.76
C GLU A 83 -6.97 -0.51 5.25
N GLY A 84 -7.13 -1.66 4.59
CA GLY A 84 -7.15 -1.72 3.13
C GLY A 84 -7.80 -2.97 2.58
N VAL A 85 -7.93 -3.00 1.26
CA VAL A 85 -8.57 -4.09 0.52
C VAL A 85 -7.61 -4.63 -0.53
N GLY A 86 -7.49 -5.95 -0.59
CA GLY A 86 -6.64 -6.65 -1.55
C GLY A 86 -6.81 -8.16 -1.44
N GLY A 87 -6.23 -8.89 -2.40
CA GLY A 87 -6.17 -10.36 -2.32
C GLY A 87 -5.06 -10.81 -1.37
N LEU A 88 -5.11 -12.08 -0.95
CA LEU A 88 -3.88 -12.80 -0.66
C LEU A 88 -3.10 -12.85 -1.99
N GLY A 89 -1.80 -12.58 -1.97
CA GLY A 89 -0.93 -12.94 -3.09
C GLY A 89 -0.99 -14.45 -3.34
N GLN A 90 -0.17 -14.98 -4.24
CA GLN A 90 -0.12 -16.43 -4.43
C GLN A 90 0.30 -17.09 -3.12
N TYR A 91 -0.56 -17.95 -2.55
CA TYR A 91 -0.22 -18.72 -1.35
C TYR A 91 -0.11 -20.20 -1.74
N PRO A 92 1.09 -20.82 -1.67
CA PRO A 92 1.22 -22.26 -1.85
C PRO A 92 0.61 -22.98 -0.64
N VAL A 93 -0.55 -23.58 -0.86
CA VAL A 93 -1.25 -24.44 0.10
C VAL A 93 -0.81 -25.89 -0.16
N GLY A 94 0.42 -26.22 0.22
CA GLY A 94 1.00 -27.57 0.04
C GLY A 94 1.64 -27.80 -1.34
N GLY A 95 2.53 -28.80 -1.40
CA GLY A 95 3.53 -29.03 -2.47
C GLY A 95 3.04 -29.23 -3.92
N SER A 96 1.76 -29.02 -4.19
CA SER A 96 1.18 -29.06 -5.54
C SER A 96 0.00 -28.10 -5.74
N LEU A 97 -0.33 -27.23 -4.78
CA LEU A 97 -1.52 -26.37 -4.86
C LEU A 97 -1.17 -24.92 -4.48
N SER A 98 -0.86 -24.07 -5.47
CA SER A 98 -0.83 -22.63 -5.28
C SER A 98 -2.22 -22.06 -5.46
N VAL A 99 -2.88 -21.63 -4.37
CA VAL A 99 -4.08 -20.81 -4.48
C VAL A 99 -3.61 -19.38 -4.73
N GLY A 100 -3.44 -19.10 -6.02
CA GLY A 100 -3.01 -17.80 -6.53
C GLY A 100 -3.80 -17.47 -7.77
N LEU A 101 -4.70 -16.50 -7.67
CA LEU A 101 -5.33 -15.92 -8.84
C LEU A 101 -4.37 -14.92 -9.49
N ILE A 102 -3.71 -15.40 -10.55
CA ILE A 102 -3.10 -14.68 -11.67
C ILE A 102 -2.03 -13.63 -11.33
N ASN A 103 -0.83 -13.83 -11.90
CA ASN A 103 0.22 -12.82 -12.02
C ASN A 103 -0.31 -11.55 -12.71
N GLY A 104 0.07 -10.40 -12.18
CA GLY A 104 -0.24 -9.09 -12.74
C GLY A 104 -0.94 -8.22 -11.70
N ASP A 105 -0.80 -6.91 -11.86
CA ASP A 105 -1.53 -5.88 -11.12
C ASP A 105 -3.00 -6.27 -11.00
N ASN A 106 -3.38 -6.92 -9.90
CA ASN A 106 -4.74 -7.41 -9.76
C ASN A 106 -5.62 -6.17 -9.60
N PRO A 107 -6.54 -5.88 -10.54
CA PRO A 107 -7.36 -4.69 -10.44
C PRO A 107 -8.14 -4.75 -9.13
N ILE A 108 -8.00 -3.71 -8.31
CA ILE A 108 -8.86 -3.51 -7.14
C ILE A 108 -10.32 -3.53 -7.66
N GLY A 109 -11.20 -4.38 -7.11
CA GLY A 109 -12.54 -4.70 -7.64
C GLY A 109 -12.86 -6.12 -8.16
N LYS A 110 -12.08 -7.18 -7.83
CA LYS A 110 -12.35 -8.59 -8.22
C LYS A 110 -12.92 -9.44 -7.06
N PRO A 111 -13.65 -10.55 -7.34
CA PRO A 111 -14.51 -11.26 -6.38
C PRO A 111 -13.81 -11.96 -5.20
N LEU A 112 -12.47 -11.97 -5.14
CA LEU A 112 -11.70 -12.54 -4.04
C LEU A 112 -10.81 -11.48 -3.37
N GLN A 113 -11.36 -10.29 -3.18
CA GLN A 113 -10.79 -9.26 -2.32
C GLN A 113 -11.34 -9.41 -0.92
N SER A 114 -10.44 -9.41 0.06
CA SER A 114 -10.85 -9.34 1.45
C SER A 114 -10.13 -8.18 2.14
N PHE A 115 -10.49 -7.99 3.40
CA PHE A 115 -10.05 -6.89 4.21
C PHE A 115 -8.72 -7.23 4.89
N TRP A 116 -7.82 -6.26 4.87
CA TRP A 116 -6.56 -6.28 5.58
C TRP A 116 -6.56 -5.21 6.66
N ARG A 117 -6.13 -5.59 7.85
CA ARG A 117 -5.75 -4.66 8.90
C ARG A 117 -4.24 -4.77 9.13
N ILE A 118 -3.55 -3.66 9.02
CA ILE A 118 -2.11 -3.55 9.21
C ILE A 118 -1.86 -2.74 10.48
N ARG A 119 -0.92 -3.22 11.29
CA ARG A 119 -0.22 -2.45 12.32
C ARG A 119 1.22 -2.29 11.87
N VAL A 120 1.75 -1.08 11.87
CA VAL A 120 3.18 -0.82 11.60
C VAL A 120 3.84 -0.19 12.80
N ASP A 121 5.12 -0.51 13.00
CA ASP A 121 5.97 0.19 13.94
C ASP A 121 6.49 1.48 13.30
N LEU A 122 6.14 2.61 13.89
CA LEU A 122 6.57 3.95 13.49
C LEU A 122 7.37 4.65 14.59
N THR A 123 7.78 3.92 15.63
CA THR A 123 8.54 4.46 16.75
C THR A 123 9.80 5.18 16.27
N ASP A 124 10.50 4.56 15.31
CA ASP A 124 11.75 5.10 14.76
C ASP A 124 11.56 6.14 13.66
N PHE A 125 10.37 6.24 13.05
CA PHE A 125 10.12 7.19 11.96
C PHE A 125 10.22 8.65 12.43
N ASN A 126 9.95 8.91 13.71
CA ASN A 126 10.12 10.22 14.32
C ASN A 126 11.45 10.39 15.06
N ASN A 127 12.30 9.36 15.10
CA ASN A 127 13.59 9.42 15.77
C ASN A 127 14.61 10.20 14.90
N PRO A 128 15.10 11.37 15.34
CA PRO A 128 16.05 12.16 14.58
C PRO A 128 17.43 11.51 14.41
N ALA A 129 17.74 10.41 15.11
CA ALA A 129 19.03 9.72 15.04
C ALA A 129 19.26 8.91 13.74
N HIS A 130 18.22 8.76 12.90
CA HIS A 130 18.28 8.00 11.65
C HIS A 130 18.16 8.88 10.39
N LYS A 131 18.44 10.19 10.50
CA LYS A 131 18.38 11.15 9.41
C LYS A 131 19.75 11.52 8.84
#